data_AF-A0A2V5MK51-F1
#
_entry.id   AF-A0A2V5MK51-F1
#
_cell.length_a   1.000
_cell.length_b   1.000
_cell.length_c   1.000
_cell.angle_alpha   90.00
_cell.angle_beta   90.00
_cell.angle_gamma   90.00
#
_symmetry.space_group_name_H-M   'P 1'
#
loop_
_entity.id
_entity.type
_entity.pdbx_description
1 polymer ?
#
loop_
_entity_poly.entity_id
_entity_poly.type
_entity_poly.pdbx_seq_one_letter_code
_entity_poly.pdbx_strand_id
1 'polypeptide(L)'
;MSALCLVVHSHAEAVLPLRIFFGICLVAVLLAGLYVFKNRQKFFARDPHVTADHYGARNLRLWQIILVWILAIDLLVTMLWRL
;
A
#
# COMPACT_ATOMS: atom_id res chain seq x y z
N MET A 1 2.36 22.61 -36.88
CA MET A 1 1.99 21.60 -35.87
C MET A 1 2.83 21.86 -34.63
N SER A 2 2.20 22.42 -33.60
CA SER A 2 2.85 23.19 -32.55
C SER A 2 3.59 22.31 -31.53
N ALA A 3 4.77 22.74 -31.08
CA ALA A 3 5.62 22.04 -30.11
C ALA A 3 4.88 21.58 -28.83
N LEU A 4 3.79 22.27 -28.46
CA LEU A 4 2.88 21.89 -27.38
C LEU A 4 2.26 20.50 -27.56
N CYS A 5 1.90 20.11 -28.79
CA CYS A 5 1.29 18.81 -29.07
C CYS A 5 2.30 17.66 -28.88
N LEU A 6 3.56 17.92 -29.21
CA LEU A 6 4.66 16.96 -29.10
C LEU A 6 5.08 16.75 -27.64
N VAL A 7 5.07 17.81 -26.84
CA VAL A 7 5.28 17.75 -25.38
C VAL A 7 4.14 17.01 -24.69
N VAL A 8 2.88 17.33 -25.00
CA VAL A 8 1.71 16.62 -24.43
C VAL A 8 1.73 15.13 -24.79
N HIS A 9 2.09 14.78 -26.03
CA HIS A 9 2.21 13.38 -26.44
C HIS A 9 3.35 12.66 -25.70
N SER A 10 4.50 13.30 -25.52
CA SER A 10 5.62 12.75 -24.73
C SER A 10 5.27 12.56 -23.24
N HIS A 11 4.50 13.48 -22.65
CA HIS A 11 3.98 13.31 -21.30
C HIS A 11 2.95 12.17 -21.19
N ALA A 12 2.09 12.01 -22.20
CA ALA A 12 1.13 10.91 -22.27
C ALA A 12 1.81 9.54 -22.36
N GLU A 13 2.92 9.44 -23.10
CA GLU A 13 3.75 8.24 -23.18
C GLU A 13 4.55 8.00 -21.89
N ALA A 14 4.92 9.04 -21.14
CA ALA A 14 5.65 8.90 -19.88
C ALA A 14 4.75 8.47 -18.70
N VAL A 15 3.47 8.85 -18.70
CA VAL A 15 2.50 8.45 -17.65
C VAL A 15 2.03 7.00 -17.81
N LEU A 16 2.09 6.43 -19.01
CA LEU A 16 1.59 5.08 -19.28
C LEU A 16 2.40 3.98 -18.55
N PRO A 17 3.74 3.96 -18.62
CA PRO A 17 4.57 3.04 -17.83
C PRO A 17 4.39 3.24 -16.33
N LEU A 18 4.22 4.49 -15.90
CA LEU A 18 4.12 4.84 -14.48
C LEU A 18 2.77 4.40 -13.89
N ARG A 19 1.67 4.48 -14.66
CA ARG A 19 0.37 3.87 -14.29
C ARG A 19 0.46 2.35 -14.17
N ILE A 20 1.15 1.68 -15.10
CA ILE A 20 1.35 0.22 -15.03
C ILE A 20 2.16 -0.14 -13.77
N PHE A 21 3.24 0.60 -13.50
CA PHE A 21 4.06 0.39 -12.31
C PHE A 21 3.25 0.56 -11.01
N PHE A 22 2.54 1.68 -10.86
CA PHE A 22 1.70 1.91 -9.67
C PHE A 22 0.56 0.90 -9.56
N GLY A 23 -0.01 0.45 -10.68
CA GLY A 23 -1.02 -0.61 -10.71
C GLY A 23 -0.48 -1.94 -10.18
N ILE A 24 0.72 -2.35 -10.62
CA ILE A 24 1.38 -3.57 -10.13
C ILE A 24 1.70 -3.42 -8.63
N CYS A 25 2.22 -2.27 -8.20
CA CYS A 25 2.47 -1.99 -6.79
C CYS A 25 1.20 -2.06 -5.95
N LEU A 26 0.07 -1.52 -6.45
CA LEU A 26 -1.22 -1.58 -5.76
C LEU A 26 -1.67 -3.03 -5.55
N VAL A 27 -1.59 -3.87 -6.58
CA VAL A 27 -1.92 -5.30 -6.46
C VAL A 27 -1.00 -6.00 -5.46
N ALA A 28 0.31 -5.73 -5.51
CA ALA A 28 1.27 -6.30 -4.58
C ALA A 28 0.97 -5.90 -3.11
N VAL A 29 0.64 -4.62 -2.87
CA VAL A 29 0.28 -4.12 -1.52
C VAL A 29 -1.03 -4.72 -1.03
N LEU A 30 -2.03 -4.89 -1.90
CA LEU A 30 -3.28 -5.57 -1.55
C LEU A 30 -3.04 -7.02 -1.12
N LEU A 31 -2.24 -7.77 -1.90
CA LEU A 31 -1.87 -9.15 -1.58
C LEU A 31 -1.05 -9.25 -0.29
N ALA A 32 -0.10 -8.33 -0.07
CA ALA A 32 0.71 -8.29 1.13
C ALA A 32 -0.14 -8.07 2.38
N GLY A 33 -1.08 -7.13 2.36
CA GLY A 33 -1.98 -6.91 3.50
C GLY A 33 -2.94 -8.06 3.73
N LEU A 34 -3.48 -8.67 2.67
CA LEU A 34 -4.28 -9.91 2.77
C LEU A 34 -3.49 -11.05 3.42
N TYR A 35 -2.22 -11.22 3.04
CA TYR A 35 -1.34 -12.23 3.61
C TYR A 35 -1.08 -11.97 5.10
N VAL A 36 -0.78 -10.72 5.48
CA VAL A 36 -0.60 -10.32 6.89
C VAL A 36 -1.89 -10.55 7.69
N PHE A 37 -3.05 -10.22 7.13
CA PHE A 37 -4.34 -10.39 7.81
C PHE A 37 -4.72 -11.87 8.00
N LYS A 38 -4.43 -12.71 7.00
CA LYS A 38 -4.62 -14.17 7.07
C LYS A 38 -3.70 -14.79 8.11
N ASN A 39 -2.45 -14.34 8.17
CA ASN A 39 -1.43 -14.87 9.07
C ASN A 39 -1.31 -14.07 10.39
N ARG A 40 -2.28 -13.20 10.70
CA ARG A 40 -2.24 -12.30 11.86
C ARG A 40 -2.00 -13.03 13.18
N GLN A 41 -2.55 -14.23 13.33
CA GLN A 41 -2.35 -15.02 14.56
C GLN A 41 -0.91 -15.54 14.71
N LYS A 42 -0.20 -15.74 13.60
CA LYS A 42 1.19 -16.18 13.60
C LYS A 42 2.15 -15.01 13.86
N PHE A 43 1.88 -13.84 13.28
CA PHE A 43 2.71 -12.64 13.44
C PHE A 43 2.47 -11.89 14.75
N PHE A 44 1.25 -11.95 15.28
CA PHE A 44 0.86 -11.31 16.54
C PHE A 44 0.43 -12.37 17.55
N ALA A 45 1.09 -13.53 17.57
CA ALA A 45 0.97 -14.47 18.67
C ALA A 45 1.51 -13.80 19.95
N ARG A 46 0.97 -14.18 21.10
CA ARG A 46 1.48 -13.67 22.39
C ARG A 46 2.89 -14.20 22.61
N ASP A 47 3.83 -13.30 22.87
CA ASP A 47 5.19 -13.70 23.22
C ASP A 47 5.22 -14.10 24.71
N PRO A 48 5.55 -15.37 25.05
CA PRO A 48 5.62 -15.80 26.44
C PRO A 48 6.72 -15.10 27.25
N HIS A 49 7.69 -14.44 26.60
CA HIS A 49 8.81 -13.78 27.28
C HIS A 49 8.57 -12.30 27.62
N VAL A 50 7.44 -11.71 27.20
CA VAL A 50 7.14 -10.29 27.44
C VAL A 50 5.92 -10.15 28.36
N THR A 51 6.17 -9.83 29.63
CA THR A 51 5.13 -9.60 30.66
C THR A 51 4.20 -8.42 30.37
N ALA A 52 4.64 -7.47 29.53
CA ALA A 52 3.85 -6.32 29.11
C ALA A 52 2.91 -6.58 27.91
N ASP A 53 2.93 -7.78 27.30
CA ASP A 53 2.14 -8.10 26.11
C ASP A 53 0.64 -8.33 26.42
N HIS A 54 -0.04 -7.25 26.82
CA HIS A 54 -1.47 -7.24 27.12
C HIS A 54 -2.29 -7.23 25.83
N TYR A 55 -3.50 -7.80 25.88
CA TYR A 55 -4.40 -7.89 24.73
C TYR A 55 -4.63 -6.54 24.03
N GLY A 56 -4.70 -5.45 24.81
CA GLY A 56 -4.86 -4.08 24.30
C GLY A 56 -3.69 -3.59 23.45
N ALA A 57 -2.44 -3.80 23.90
CA ALA A 57 -1.24 -3.39 23.16
C ALA A 57 -1.13 -4.12 21.81
N ARG A 58 -1.56 -5.39 21.76
CA ARG A 58 -1.56 -6.21 20.56
C ARG A 58 -2.62 -5.77 19.55
N ASN A 59 -3.81 -5.42 20.04
CA ASN A 59 -4.87 -4.89 19.19
C ASN A 59 -4.46 -3.54 18.58
N LEU A 60 -3.81 -2.68 19.36
CA LEU A 60 -3.28 -1.40 18.86
C LEU A 60 -2.24 -1.58 17.75
N ARG A 61 -1.31 -2.53 17.89
CA ARG A 61 -0.33 -2.85 16.83
C ARG A 61 -1.01 -3.36 15.56
N LEU A 62 -2.03 -4.21 15.69
CA LEU A 62 -2.84 -4.67 14.57
C LEU A 62 -3.56 -3.52 13.88
N TRP A 63 -4.22 -2.64 14.65
CA TRP A 63 -4.87 -1.46 14.12
C TRP A 63 -3.90 -0.51 13.43
N GLN A 64 -2.72 -0.27 14.00
CA GLN A 64 -1.70 0.56 13.37
C GLN A 64 -1.26 -0.01 12.01
N ILE A 65 -1.06 -1.33 11.92
CA ILE A 65 -0.66 -1.97 10.66
C ILE A 65 -1.78 -1.91 9.63
N ILE A 66 -3.05 -2.09 10.04
CA ILE A 66 -4.21 -1.93 9.16
C ILE A 66 -4.33 -0.48 8.68
N LEU A 67 -4.14 0.51 9.57
CA LEU A 67 -4.19 1.93 9.22
C LEU A 67 -3.07 2.31 8.24
N VAL A 68 -1.84 1.85 8.49
CA VAL A 68 -0.70 2.07 7.57
C VAL A 68 -0.95 1.37 6.22
N TRP A 69 -1.55 0.20 6.22
CA TRP A 69 -1.91 -0.52 4.99
C TRP A 69 -2.98 0.22 4.18
N ILE A 70 -4.04 0.71 4.83
CA ILE A 70 -5.07 1.54 4.18
C ILE A 70 -4.45 2.82 3.62
N LEU A 71 -3.57 3.48 4.38
CA LEU A 71 -2.87 4.68 3.93
C LEU A 71 -1.99 4.42 2.70
N ALA A 72 -1.31 3.27 2.65
CA ALA A 72 -0.50 2.88 1.49
C ALA A 72 -1.37 2.64 0.24
N ILE A 73 -2.55 2.02 0.40
CA ILE A 73 -3.53 1.85 -0.68
C ILE A 73 -4.03 3.21 -1.16
N ASP A 74 -4.44 4.08 -0.24
CA ASP A 74 -4.95 5.43 -0.55
C ASP A 74 -3.93 6.27 -1.33
N LEU A 75 -2.66 6.22 -0.93
CA LEU A 75 -1.58 6.92 -1.62
C LEU A 75 -1.36 6.38 -3.04
N LEU A 76 -1.38 5.06 -3.23
CA LEU A 76 -1.25 4.44 -4.55
C LEU A 76 -2.44 4.73 -5.45
N VAL A 77 -3.66 4.70 -4.91
CA VAL A 77 -4.89 5.05 -5.64
C VAL A 77 -4.88 6.53 -6.04
N THR A 78 -4.48 7.42 -5.12
CA THR A 78 -4.37 8.87 -5.41
C THR A 78 -3.34 9.14 -6.49
N MET A 79 -2.19 8.46 -6.46
CA MET A 79 -1.17 8.57 -7.50
C MET A 79 -1.70 8.09 -8.86
N LEU A 80 -2.42 6.97 -8.90
CA LEU A 80 -3.06 6.45 -10.12
C LEU A 80 -4.15 7.36 -10.67
N TRP A 81 -4.92 8.01 -9.80
CA TRP A 81 -5.99 8.94 -10.19
C TRP A 81 -5.45 10.28 -10.69
N ARG A 82 -4.33 10.75 -10.12
CA ARG A 82 -3.74 12.05 -10.42
C ARG A 82 -2.79 12.02 -11.63
N LEU A 83 -2.24 10.85 -11.96
CA LEU A 83 -1.51 10.59 -13.21
C LEU A 83 -2.45 10.55 -14.40
#